data_AF-A0A3C0BTS9-F1
#
_entry.id   AF-A0A3C0BTS9-F1
#
_cell.length_a   1.000
_cell.length_b   1.000
_cell.length_c   1.000
_cell.angle_alpha   90.00
_cell.angle_beta   90.00
_cell.angle_gamma   90.00
#
_symmetry.space_group_name_H-M   'P 1'
#
loop_
_entity.id
_entity.type
_entity.pdbx_description
1 polymer ?
#
loop_
_entity_poly.entity_id
_entity_poly.type
_entity_poly.pdbx_seq_one_letter_code
_entity_poly.pdbx_strand_id
1 'polypeptide(L)'
;GHNHARENVALPTKKLLAIRRQPLRNPDIATAFKTGGLVLQSAEPANPIGSVLTRRFNEVGDIVRVGRGTWGLQEWYPNVSFKRKGTSKGPNGEVTEKDELEDLM
;
A
#
# COMPACT_ATOMS: atom_id res chain seq x y z
N GLY A 1 0.48 20.23 8.62
CA GLY A 1 1.71 19.46 8.35
C GLY A 1 1.40 17.99 8.19
N HIS A 2 1.07 17.52 6.97
CA HIS A 2 0.67 16.13 6.69
C HIS A 2 1.79 15.26 6.09
N ASN A 3 3.04 15.73 6.19
CA ASN A 3 4.17 15.16 5.46
C ASN A 3 4.86 14.00 6.17
N HIS A 4 4.66 13.82 7.48
CA HIS A 4 5.40 12.81 8.23
C HIS A 4 4.79 11.41 8.09
N ALA A 5 3.45 11.29 8.07
CA ALA A 5 2.79 9.98 7.97
C ALA A 5 3.09 9.23 6.65
N ARG A 6 3.26 9.96 5.54
CA ARG A 6 3.59 9.40 4.22
C ARG A 6 4.96 8.71 4.19
N GLU A 7 5.96 9.29 4.85
CA GLU A 7 7.34 8.77 4.88
C GLU A 7 7.44 7.58 5.82
N ASN A 8 6.73 7.63 6.95
CA ASN A 8 6.71 6.57 7.96
C ASN A 8 6.09 5.25 7.47
N VAL A 9 5.32 5.24 6.38
CA VAL A 9 4.72 4.00 5.83
C VAL A 9 5.40 3.57 4.53
N ALA A 10 5.66 4.49 3.60
CA ALA A 10 6.14 4.13 2.27
C ALA A 10 7.58 3.56 2.28
N LEU A 11 8.49 4.20 3.02
CA LEU A 11 9.90 3.78 3.11
C LEU A 11 10.06 2.39 3.77
N PRO A 12 9.48 2.14 4.96
CA PRO A 12 9.56 0.81 5.57
C PRO A 12 8.80 -0.24 4.76
N THR A 13 7.70 0.10 4.08
CA THR A 13 7.01 -0.85 3.18
C THR A 13 7.94 -1.28 2.06
N LYS A 14 8.61 -0.33 1.38
CA LYS A 14 9.56 -0.65 0.32
C LYS A 14 10.67 -1.58 0.82
N LYS A 15 11.25 -1.26 1.98
CA LYS A 15 12.30 -2.08 2.60
C LYS A 15 11.81 -3.48 2.97
N LEU A 16 10.60 -3.56 3.53
CA LEU A 16 9.96 -4.84 3.87
C LEU A 16 9.73 -5.70 2.62
N LEU A 17 9.19 -5.12 1.55
CA LEU A 17 8.99 -5.82 0.27
C LEU A 17 10.32 -6.28 -0.31
N ALA A 18 11.35 -5.45 -0.29
CA ALA A 18 12.68 -5.81 -0.77
C ALA A 18 13.32 -6.97 0.02
N ILE A 19 13.14 -6.98 1.36
CA ILE A 19 13.65 -8.06 2.23
C ILE A 19 12.86 -9.35 2.01
N ARG A 20 11.52 -9.26 1.98
CA ARG A 20 10.63 -10.43 1.83
C ARG A 20 10.62 -10.96 0.40
N ARG A 21 11.01 -10.15 -0.59
CA ARG A 21 11.03 -10.46 -2.03
C ARG A 21 9.71 -11.04 -2.56
N GLN A 22 8.61 -10.70 -1.91
CA GLN A 22 7.28 -11.17 -2.25
C GLN A 22 6.26 -10.03 -2.11
N PRO A 23 5.18 -10.03 -2.90
CA PRO A 23 4.11 -9.07 -2.74
C PRO A 23 3.36 -9.32 -1.42
N LEU A 24 2.97 -8.25 -0.72
CA LEU A 24 2.28 -8.33 0.58
C LEU A 24 0.96 -7.58 0.55
N ARG A 25 -0.02 -8.07 1.34
CA ARG A 25 -1.29 -7.37 1.53
C ARG A 25 -1.19 -6.32 2.63
N ASN A 26 -2.10 -5.34 2.62
CA ASN A 26 -2.22 -4.32 3.68
C ASN A 26 -2.15 -4.89 5.12
N PRO A 27 -2.93 -5.93 5.51
CA PRO A 27 -2.85 -6.50 6.86
C PRO A 27 -1.51 -7.17 7.17
N ASP A 28 -0.87 -7.82 6.19
CA ASP A 28 0.46 -8.40 6.36
C ASP A 28 1.53 -7.33 6.57
N ILE A 29 1.45 -6.22 5.82
CA ILE A 29 2.35 -5.07 5.99
C ILE A 29 2.16 -4.47 7.38
N ALA A 30 0.91 -4.29 7.83
CA ALA A 30 0.60 -3.80 9.17
C ALA A 30 1.17 -4.72 10.27
N THR A 31 1.01 -6.03 10.10
CA THR A 31 1.55 -7.03 11.04
C THR A 31 3.07 -7.00 11.06
N ALA A 32 3.71 -6.96 9.90
CA ALA A 32 5.17 -6.88 9.79
C ALA A 32 5.72 -5.57 10.38
N PHE A 33 4.99 -4.47 10.26
CA PHE A 33 5.33 -3.20 10.91
C PHE A 33 5.26 -3.30 12.42
N LYS A 34 4.17 -3.88 12.95
CA LYS A 34 4.03 -4.14 14.38
C LYS A 34 5.14 -5.05 14.90
N THR A 35 5.47 -6.13 14.20
CA THR A 35 6.60 -7.03 14.53
C THR A 35 7.95 -6.32 14.45
N GLY A 36 8.12 -5.41 13.48
CA GLY A 36 9.34 -4.62 13.29
C GLY A 36 9.48 -3.42 14.24
N GLY A 37 8.57 -3.25 15.20
CA GLY A 37 8.59 -2.14 16.17
C GLY A 37 8.07 -0.81 15.63
N LEU A 38 7.49 -0.79 14.43
CA LEU A 38 6.84 0.38 13.84
C LEU A 38 5.37 0.40 14.25
N VAL A 39 5.07 1.11 15.35
CA VAL A 39 3.69 1.28 15.82
C VAL A 39 3.03 2.42 15.06
N LEU A 40 2.08 2.07 14.19
CA LEU A 40 1.17 3.06 13.61
C LEU A 40 0.15 3.46 14.68
N GLN A 41 -0.06 4.76 14.87
CA GLN A 41 -0.96 5.30 15.90
C GLN A 41 -2.46 5.08 15.59
N SER A 42 -2.79 4.48 14.45
CA SER A 42 -4.17 4.22 14.03
C SER A 42 -4.70 2.92 14.62
N ALA A 43 -5.93 2.94 15.12
CA ALA A 43 -6.65 1.74 15.59
C ALA A 43 -6.75 0.66 14.49
N GLU A 44 -6.90 1.10 13.23
CA GLU A 44 -6.85 0.25 12.05
C GLU A 44 -5.70 0.67 11.12
N PRO A 45 -4.50 0.09 11.25
CA PRO A 45 -3.34 0.50 10.45
C PRO A 45 -3.45 0.16 8.96
N ALA A 46 -4.32 -0.78 8.56
CA ALA A 46 -4.45 -1.22 7.17
C ALA A 46 -5.00 -0.12 6.23
N ASN A 47 -5.97 0.66 6.69
CA ASN A 47 -6.61 1.76 5.94
C ASN A 47 -5.62 2.90 5.59
N PRO A 48 -4.86 3.47 6.55
CA PRO A 48 -3.86 4.49 6.25
C PRO A 48 -2.69 3.93 5.43
N ILE A 49 -2.31 2.65 5.60
CA ILE A 49 -1.31 2.00 4.75
C ILE A 49 -1.77 2.02 3.28
N GLY A 50 -2.97 1.53 3.00
CA GLY A 50 -3.51 1.52 1.64
C GLY A 50 -3.57 2.91 1.01
N SER A 51 -3.99 3.92 1.79
CA SER A 51 -4.07 5.31 1.33
C SER A 51 -2.69 5.92 1.01
N VAL A 52 -1.71 5.74 1.90
CA VAL A 52 -0.34 6.23 1.69
C VAL A 52 0.34 5.53 0.52
N LEU A 53 0.19 4.20 0.40
CA LEU A 53 0.79 3.44 -0.70
C LEU A 53 0.15 3.78 -2.04
N THR A 54 -1.17 3.99 -2.08
CA THR A 54 -1.86 4.46 -3.29
C THR A 54 -1.31 5.81 -3.72
N ARG A 55 -1.11 6.73 -2.78
CA ARG A 55 -0.52 8.03 -3.10
C ARG A 55 0.92 7.88 -3.62
N ARG A 56 1.76 7.07 -2.97
CA ARG A 56 3.13 6.81 -3.40
C ARG A 56 3.22 6.17 -4.80
N PHE A 57 2.32 5.24 -5.07
CA PHE A 57 2.18 4.62 -6.40
C PHE A 57 1.91 5.66 -7.48
N ASN A 58 1.06 6.65 -7.20
CA ASN A 58 0.73 7.70 -8.16
C ASN A 58 1.84 8.76 -8.30
N GLU A 59 2.50 9.15 -7.20
CA GLU A 59 3.51 10.22 -7.20
C GLU A 59 4.89 9.74 -7.69
N VAL A 60 5.35 8.56 -7.26
CA VAL A 60 6.70 8.05 -7.58
C VAL A 60 6.62 6.74 -8.35
N GLY A 61 5.77 5.83 -7.88
CA GLY A 61 5.54 4.52 -8.47
C GLY A 61 6.65 3.51 -8.28
N ASP A 62 7.55 3.72 -7.32
CA ASP A 62 8.51 2.69 -6.90
C ASP A 62 7.82 1.46 -6.28
N ILE A 63 6.66 1.66 -5.64
CA ILE A 63 5.76 0.61 -5.16
C ILE A 63 4.55 0.56 -6.09
N VAL A 64 4.17 -0.64 -6.53
CA VAL A 64 3.08 -0.89 -7.49
C VAL A 64 2.01 -1.78 -6.88
N ARG A 65 0.75 -1.55 -7.28
CA ARG A 65 -0.39 -2.36 -6.86
C ARG A 65 -0.53 -3.55 -7.82
N VAL A 66 -0.29 -4.75 -7.31
CA VAL A 66 -0.30 -6.00 -8.09
C VAL A 66 -1.62 -6.77 -7.95
N GLY A 67 -2.44 -6.42 -6.96
CA GLY A 67 -3.75 -7.02 -6.70
C GLY A 67 -4.58 -6.17 -5.74
N ARG A 68 -5.77 -6.66 -5.37
CA ARG A 68 -6.66 -5.96 -4.41
C ARG A 68 -5.99 -5.90 -3.04
N GLY A 69 -5.54 -4.71 -2.64
CA GLY A 69 -4.83 -4.49 -1.38
C GLY A 69 -3.43 -5.11 -1.33
N THR A 70 -2.90 -5.57 -2.46
CA THR A 70 -1.59 -6.24 -2.56
C THR A 70 -0.57 -5.33 -3.25
N TRP A 71 0.60 -5.19 -2.64
CA TRP A 71 1.67 -4.29 -3.08
C TRP A 71 2.95 -5.05 -3.37
N GLY A 72 3.65 -4.62 -4.42
CA GLY A 72 4.96 -5.13 -4.82
C GLY A 72 5.86 -3.98 -5.28
N LEU A 73 7.10 -4.30 -5.65
CA LEU A 73 8.05 -3.31 -6.18
C LEU A 73 7.97 -3.26 -7.70
N GLN A 74 8.07 -2.06 -8.30
CA GLN A 74 8.06 -1.92 -9.76
C GLN A 74 9.19 -2.73 -10.42
N GLU A 75 10.36 -2.82 -9.77
CA GLU A 75 11.54 -3.54 -10.27
C GLU A 75 11.28 -5.04 -10.52
N TRP A 76 10.30 -5.65 -9.86
CA TRP A 76 9.94 -7.06 -10.07
C TRP A 76 9.13 -7.28 -11.35
N TYR A 77 8.59 -6.22 -11.94
CA TYR A 77 7.66 -6.28 -13.05
C TYR A 77 8.12 -5.40 -14.22
N PRO A 78 9.26 -5.72 -14.87
CA PRO A 78 9.86 -4.87 -15.90
C PRO A 78 8.99 -4.69 -17.16
N ASN A 79 8.10 -5.65 -17.45
CA ASN A 79 7.21 -5.62 -18.62
C ASN A 79 5.75 -5.25 -18.30
N VAL A 80 5.46 -4.84 -17.06
CA VAL A 80 4.08 -4.52 -16.65
C VAL A 80 3.91 -3.01 -16.54
N SER A 81 3.04 -2.46 -17.37
CA SER A 81 2.65 -1.05 -17.27
C SER A 81 1.51 -0.90 -16.26
N PHE A 82 1.84 -0.40 -15.06
CA PHE A 82 0.82 -0.07 -14.06
C PHE A 82 0.23 1.32 -14.36
N LYS A 83 -1.05 1.38 -14.72
CA LYS A 83 -1.76 2.64 -14.96
C LYS A 83 -1.86 3.45 -13.66
N ARG A 84 -1.20 4.60 -13.60
CA ARG A 84 -1.27 5.55 -12.48
C ARG A 84 -2.42 6.53 -12.72
N LYS A 85 -3.21 6.81 -11.68
CA LYS A 85 -4.37 7.72 -11.75
C LYS A 85 -3.94 9.18 -11.94
N GLY A 86 -2.68 9.51 -11.65
CA GLY A 86 -2.12 10.86 -11.75
C GLY A 86 -1.80 11.36 -13.17
N THR A 87 -1.76 10.50 -14.19
CA THR A 87 -1.45 10.89 -15.58
C THR A 87 -2.69 11.02 -16.47
N SER A 88 -3.90 10.95 -15.91
CA SER A 88 -5.14 11.11 -16.68
C SER A 88 -6.21 11.77 -15.82
N LYS A 89 -6.46 13.06 -16.08
CA LYS A 89 -7.62 13.79 -15.57
C LYS A 89 -8.88 13.10 -16.11
N GLY A 90 -9.57 12.35 -15.27
CA GLY A 90 -10.86 11.70 -15.58
C GLY A 90 -11.61 11.45 -14.27
N PRO A 91 -12.90 11.83 -14.18
CA PRO A 91 -13.68 11.71 -12.96
C PRO A 91 -14.11 10.24 -12.79
N ASN A 92 -14.37 9.89 -11.54
CA ASN A 92 -14.91 8.61 -11.09
C ASN A 92 -13.88 7.55 -10.70
N GLY A 93 -13.94 7.16 -9.43
CA GLY A 93 -13.12 6.13 -8.82
C GLY A 93 -13.64 5.87 -7.43
N GLU A 94 -14.91 5.47 -7.40
CA GLU A 94 -15.57 4.83 -6.28
C GLU A 94 -14.77 3.58 -5.89
N VAL A 95 -14.33 3.50 -4.64
CA VAL A 95 -13.67 2.32 -4.08
C VAL A 95 -14.69 1.63 -3.19
N THR A 96 -15.13 0.46 -3.65
CA THR A 96 -16.21 -0.30 -3.02
C THR A 96 -15.73 -0.97 -1.73
N GLU A 97 -16.41 -0.61 -0.66
CA GLU A 97 -16.40 -1.16 0.70
C GLU A 97 -16.95 -2.60 0.66
N LYS A 98 -16.08 -3.62 0.67
CA LYS A 98 -16.51 -5.04 0.69
C LYS A 98 -15.48 -5.97 1.35
N ASP A 99 -15.17 -5.79 2.63
CA ASP A 99 -14.35 -6.72 3.42
C ASP A 99 -14.86 -6.91 4.86
N GLU A 100 -16.16 -6.67 5.14
CA GLU A 100 -16.78 -6.91 6.47
C GLU A 100 -17.46 -8.27 6.63
N LEU A 101 -17.29 -9.23 5.70
CA LEU A 101 -18.07 -10.48 5.72
C LEU A 101 -17.24 -11.76 5.82
N GLU A 102 -16.15 -11.73 6.60
CA GLU A 102 -15.37 -12.94 6.94
C GLU A 102 -15.04 -13.02 8.44
N ASP A 103 -15.81 -12.30 9.27
CA ASP A 103 -15.80 -12.38 10.76
C ASP A 103 -17.14 -12.93 11.31
N LEU A 104 -17.96 -13.55 10.44
CA LEU A 104 -19.14 -14.32 10.82
C LEU A 104 -18.94 -15.80 10.47
N MET A 105 -17.92 -16.39 11.09
CA MET A 105 -17.79 -17.84 11.32
C MET A 105 -16.97 -18.04 12.59
#